data_AF-M0JFV9-F1
#
_entry.id   AF-M0JFV9-F1
#
_cell.length_a   1.000
_cell.length_b   1.000
_cell.length_c   1.000
_cell.angle_alpha   90.00
_cell.angle_beta   90.00
_cell.angle_gamma   90.00
#
_symmetry.space_group_name_H-M   'P 1'
#
loop_
_entity.id
_entity.type
_entity.pdbx_description
1 polymer ?
#
loop_
_entity_poly.entity_id
_entity_poly.type
_entity_poly.pdbx_seq_one_letter_code
_entity_poly.pdbx_strand_id
1 'polypeptide(L)'
;MTPVLPEFVPTRVLKRAQYEAFAFELLDGDVRVRNESYADPTAHEYRVRIRDGVPHLCSCPADASGDGPCKHRVAVAIRPQVLELAVQMRVVADGGSTSSGDDDTTDLPCECEQLSEALPCWNCVDAGRRDLSE
;
A
#
# COMPACT_ATOMS: atom_id res chain seq x y z
N MET A 1 9.35 4.00 -0.09
CA MET A 1 9.84 3.41 1.19
C MET A 1 9.92 1.91 1.02
N THR A 2 11.03 1.23 1.35
CA THR A 2 11.06 -0.25 1.24
C THR A 2 10.12 -0.83 2.30
N PRO A 3 9.11 -1.64 1.94
CA PRO A 3 8.18 -2.20 2.91
C PRO A 3 8.94 -3.11 3.87
N VAL A 4 8.98 -2.74 5.15
CA VAL A 4 9.58 -3.55 6.21
C VAL A 4 8.57 -4.63 6.57
N LEU A 5 8.72 -5.80 5.95
CA LEU A 5 8.03 -7.00 6.41
C LEU A 5 8.64 -7.44 7.75
N PRO A 6 7.84 -7.85 8.74
CA PRO A 6 8.39 -8.39 9.98
C PRO A 6 9.27 -9.61 9.68
N GLU A 7 10.41 -9.71 10.37
CA GLU A 7 11.51 -10.65 10.07
C GLU A 7 11.10 -12.13 10.06
N PHE A 8 9.91 -12.48 10.58
CA PHE A 8 9.34 -13.80 10.45
C PHE A 8 7.82 -13.75 10.29
N VAL A 9 7.34 -14.05 9.08
CA VAL A 9 5.91 -14.31 8.80
C VAL A 9 5.75 -15.80 8.48
N PRO A 10 4.93 -16.56 9.22
CA PRO A 10 4.66 -17.95 8.87
C PRO A 10 4.08 -18.08 7.46
N THR A 11 4.54 -19.05 6.66
CA THR A 11 4.11 -19.24 5.25
C THR A 11 2.58 -19.33 5.12
N ARG A 12 1.90 -19.95 6.09
CA ARG A 12 0.43 -20.02 6.13
C ARG A 12 -0.20 -18.64 6.24
N VAL A 13 0.35 -17.76 7.06
CA VAL A 13 -0.15 -16.39 7.25
C VAL A 13 0.05 -15.58 5.97
N LEU A 14 1.25 -15.67 5.37
CA LEU A 14 1.56 -14.97 4.13
C LEU A 14 0.61 -15.38 2.98
N LYS A 15 0.42 -16.69 2.77
CA LYS A 15 -0.52 -17.18 1.74
C LYS A 15 -1.92 -16.63 1.95
N ARG A 16 -2.43 -16.64 3.19
CA ARG A 16 -3.77 -16.09 3.48
C ARG A 16 -3.84 -14.59 3.24
N ALA A 17 -2.80 -13.85 3.61
CA ALA A 17 -2.71 -12.41 3.34
C ALA A 17 -2.71 -12.04 1.85
N GLN A 18 -2.21 -12.96 1.00
CA GLN A 18 -2.17 -12.83 -0.45
C GLN A 18 -3.49 -13.23 -1.13
N TYR A 19 -4.05 -14.37 -0.78
CA TYR A 19 -5.18 -14.97 -1.52
C TYR A 19 -6.57 -14.66 -0.97
N GLU A 20 -6.70 -14.32 0.32
CA GLU A 20 -8.00 -13.90 0.84
C GLU A 20 -8.37 -12.51 0.31
N ALA A 21 -9.66 -12.31 0.06
CA ALA A 21 -10.21 -11.07 -0.45
C ALA A 21 -10.28 -10.05 0.69
N PHE A 22 -9.33 -9.12 0.74
CA PHE A 22 -9.33 -8.04 1.72
C PHE A 22 -9.73 -6.72 1.08
N ALA A 23 -10.74 -6.07 1.64
CA ALA A 23 -11.05 -4.67 1.38
C ALA A 23 -10.36 -3.79 2.44
N PHE A 24 -9.85 -2.64 2.00
CA PHE A 24 -9.09 -1.69 2.83
C PHE A 24 -9.80 -0.33 2.84
N GLU A 25 -9.96 0.24 4.02
CA GLU A 25 -10.46 1.60 4.22
C GLU A 25 -9.46 2.35 5.12
N LEU A 26 -9.11 3.57 4.75
CA LEU A 26 -8.21 4.43 5.52
C LEU A 26 -9.00 5.12 6.64
N LEU A 27 -8.48 5.08 7.88
CA LEU A 27 -9.16 5.64 9.05
C LEU A 27 -8.16 6.25 10.02
N ASP A 28 -8.10 7.59 10.09
CA ASP A 28 -7.22 8.35 11.00
C ASP A 28 -5.75 7.92 10.95
N GLY A 29 -5.23 7.64 9.76
CA GLY A 29 -3.86 7.15 9.58
C GLY A 29 -3.61 5.72 10.08
N ASP A 30 -4.67 4.95 10.28
CA ASP A 30 -4.70 3.50 10.40
C ASP A 30 -5.46 2.89 9.20
N VAL A 31 -5.57 1.55 9.17
CA VAL A 31 -6.29 0.84 8.11
C VAL A 31 -7.34 -0.08 8.71
N ARG A 32 -8.59 0.08 8.31
CA ARG A 32 -9.65 -0.91 8.53
C ARG A 32 -9.56 -1.97 7.43
N VAL A 33 -9.48 -3.23 7.85
CA VAL A 33 -9.36 -4.38 6.97
C VAL A 33 -10.60 -5.23 7.13
N ARG A 34 -11.35 -5.42 6.03
CA ARG A 34 -12.52 -6.30 5.98
C ARG A 34 -12.21 -7.53 5.13
N ASN A 35 -12.47 -8.71 5.66
CA ASN A 35 -12.27 -9.96 4.93
C ASN A 35 -13.55 -10.39 4.19
N GLU A 36 -13.56 -10.20 2.88
CA GLU A 36 -14.67 -10.51 1.98
C GLU A 36 -14.69 -11.98 1.53
N SER A 37 -13.75 -12.82 2.00
CA SER A 37 -13.80 -14.26 1.78
C SER A 37 -14.82 -14.98 2.68
N TYR A 38 -15.41 -14.29 3.66
CA TYR A 38 -16.46 -14.84 4.53
C TYR A 38 -17.86 -14.47 4.06
N ALA A 39 -18.86 -15.30 4.39
CA ALA A 39 -20.27 -15.07 4.03
C ALA A 39 -20.86 -13.82 4.70
N ASP A 40 -20.38 -13.47 5.89
CA ASP A 40 -20.66 -12.19 6.56
C ASP A 40 -19.35 -11.40 6.73
N PRO A 41 -18.97 -10.56 5.76
CA PRO A 41 -17.74 -9.78 5.84
C PRO A 41 -17.74 -8.78 6.99
N THR A 42 -18.90 -8.31 7.45
CA THR A 42 -18.99 -7.27 8.49
C THR A 42 -18.57 -7.78 9.87
N ALA A 43 -18.77 -9.08 10.14
CA ALA A 43 -18.24 -9.75 11.31
C ALA A 43 -16.71 -9.98 11.26
N HIS A 44 -16.08 -9.71 10.11
CA HIS A 44 -14.65 -9.92 9.86
C HIS A 44 -13.94 -8.63 9.47
N GLU A 45 -14.29 -7.55 10.19
CA GLU A 45 -13.67 -6.24 10.08
C GLU A 45 -12.78 -5.95 11.29
N TYR A 46 -11.53 -5.54 11.04
CA TYR A 46 -10.55 -5.26 12.09
C TYR A 46 -9.71 -4.02 11.76
N ARG A 47 -9.35 -3.25 12.78
CA ARG A 47 -8.47 -2.07 12.64
C ARG A 47 -7.02 -2.50 12.82
N VAL A 48 -6.19 -2.21 11.83
CA VAL A 48 -4.73 -2.37 11.84
C VAL A 48 -4.10 -1.01 12.14
N ARG A 49 -3.39 -0.91 13.27
CA ARG A 49 -2.73 0.32 13.71
C ARG A 49 -1.36 0.45 13.07
N ILE A 50 -1.09 1.60 12.45
CA ILE A 50 0.20 1.89 11.83
C ILE A 50 1.02 2.77 12.77
N ARG A 51 2.28 2.40 12.96
CA ARG A 51 3.26 3.17 13.72
C ARG A 51 4.59 3.14 12.99
N ASP A 52 5.17 4.31 12.76
CA ASP A 52 6.47 4.47 12.08
C ASP A 52 6.53 3.72 10.74
N GLY A 53 5.42 3.75 9.98
CA GLY A 53 5.29 3.05 8.70
C GLY A 53 5.14 1.53 8.79
N VAL A 54 4.92 0.96 9.99
CA VAL A 54 4.79 -0.48 10.21
C VAL A 54 3.42 -0.84 10.78
N PRO A 55 2.72 -1.85 10.22
CA PRO A 55 1.53 -2.44 10.83
C PRO A 55 1.88 -3.17 12.13
N HIS A 56 1.74 -2.50 13.28
CA HIS A 56 2.25 -3.00 14.55
C HIS A 56 1.21 -3.73 15.42
N LEU A 57 -0.08 -3.40 15.28
CA LEU A 57 -1.18 -4.02 16.04
C LEU A 57 -2.41 -4.21 15.16
N CYS A 58 -3.22 -5.21 15.48
CA CYS A 58 -4.53 -5.44 14.86
C CYS A 58 -5.58 -5.82 15.90
N SER A 59 -6.81 -5.34 15.75
CA SER A 59 -7.92 -5.66 16.67
C SER A 59 -8.48 -7.08 16.51
N CYS A 60 -7.87 -7.94 15.68
CA CYS A 60 -8.37 -9.29 15.43
C CYS A 60 -7.93 -10.27 16.53
N PRO A 61 -8.69 -11.36 16.77
CA PRO A 61 -8.36 -12.34 17.82
C PRO A 61 -6.97 -12.99 17.66
N ALA A 62 -6.50 -13.17 16.42
CA ALA A 62 -5.21 -13.79 16.14
C ALA A 62 -4.00 -12.91 16.49
N ASP A 63 -4.15 -11.59 16.53
CA ASP A 63 -3.08 -10.70 16.97
C ASP A 63 -3.00 -10.66 18.50
N ALA A 64 -4.17 -10.78 19.17
CA ALA A 64 -4.25 -10.82 20.63
C ALA A 64 -3.59 -12.07 21.25
N SER A 65 -3.48 -13.18 20.52
CA SER A 65 -2.79 -14.39 21.00
C SER A 65 -1.26 -14.26 20.98
N GLY A 66 -0.70 -13.29 20.26
CA GLY A 66 0.74 -12.99 20.29
C GLY A 66 1.64 -13.91 19.45
N ASP A 67 1.09 -14.80 18.62
CA ASP A 67 1.86 -15.74 17.78
C ASP A 67 2.49 -15.10 16.52
N GLY A 68 2.91 -13.85 16.63
CA GLY A 68 3.44 -13.05 15.53
C GLY A 68 2.37 -12.28 14.74
N PRO A 69 2.71 -11.74 13.56
CA PRO A 69 1.82 -10.86 12.81
C PRO A 69 0.64 -11.65 12.26
N CYS A 70 -0.58 -11.22 12.59
CA CYS A 70 -1.78 -11.78 11.98
C CYS A 70 -1.83 -11.50 10.46
N LYS A 71 -2.64 -12.27 9.73
CA LYS A 71 -2.83 -12.11 8.28
C LYS A 71 -3.23 -10.69 7.86
N HIS A 72 -3.95 -9.95 8.71
CA HIS A 72 -4.38 -8.57 8.41
C HIS A 72 -3.21 -7.60 8.40
N ARG A 73 -2.29 -7.70 9.38
CA ARG A 73 -1.06 -6.88 9.40
C ARG A 73 -0.19 -7.19 8.20
N VAL A 74 -0.02 -8.47 7.88
CA VAL A 74 0.73 -8.91 6.71
C VAL A 74 0.06 -8.42 5.42
N ALA A 75 -1.28 -8.47 5.33
CA ALA A 75 -2.04 -8.02 4.16
C ALA A 75 -1.83 -6.53 3.88
N VAL A 76 -1.77 -5.69 4.92
CA VAL A 76 -1.42 -4.27 4.78
C VAL A 76 0.05 -4.11 4.39
N ALA A 77 0.97 -4.83 5.05
CA ALA A 77 2.41 -4.69 4.81
C ALA A 77 2.84 -5.06 3.38
N ILE A 78 2.22 -6.08 2.77
CA ILE A 78 2.52 -6.49 1.38
C ILE A 78 1.86 -5.60 0.32
N ARG A 79 1.10 -4.57 0.70
CA ARG A 79 0.40 -3.64 -0.20
C ARG A 79 0.91 -2.20 0.05
N PRO A 80 2.08 -1.83 -0.50
CA PRO A 80 2.77 -0.58 -0.16
C PRO A 80 1.90 0.67 -0.30
N GLN A 81 1.09 0.77 -1.36
CA GLN A 81 0.23 1.94 -1.59
C GLN A 81 -0.79 2.16 -0.46
N VAL A 82 -1.38 1.10 0.10
CA VAL A 82 -2.33 1.21 1.22
C VAL A 82 -1.61 1.76 2.45
N LEU A 83 -0.41 1.26 2.71
CA LEU A 83 0.42 1.67 3.84
C LEU A 83 0.91 3.12 3.70
N GLU A 84 1.38 3.51 2.52
CA GLU A 84 1.85 4.86 2.22
C GLU A 84 0.72 5.89 2.36
N LEU A 85 -0.46 5.62 1.80
CA LEU A 85 -1.61 6.52 1.92
C LEU A 85 -2.08 6.67 3.38
N ALA A 86 -2.07 5.59 4.16
CA ALA A 86 -2.41 5.68 5.58
C ALA A 86 -1.39 6.53 6.36
N VAL A 87 -0.09 6.41 6.08
CA VAL A 87 0.94 7.25 6.70
C VAL A 87 0.75 8.72 6.29
N GLN A 88 0.52 9.00 5.01
CA GLN A 88 0.27 10.37 4.51
C GLN A 88 -0.96 11.01 5.17
N MET A 89 -2.06 10.26 5.33
CA MET A 89 -3.27 10.75 6.00
C MET A 89 -3.00 11.23 7.42
N ARG A 90 -2.10 10.56 8.15
CA ARG A 90 -1.66 10.98 9.49
C ARG A 90 -0.90 12.30 9.45
N VAL A 91 0.04 12.45 8.52
CA VAL A 91 0.86 13.66 8.37
C VAL A 91 -0.04 14.89 8.13
N VAL A 92 -1.05 14.76 7.27
CA VAL A 92 -2.02 15.84 6.98
C VAL A 92 -2.85 16.21 8.22
N ALA A 93 -3.30 15.21 8.99
CA ALA A 93 -4.12 15.45 10.19
C ALA A 93 -3.35 16.17 11.31
N ASP A 94 -2.04 15.91 11.43
CA ASP A 94 -1.17 16.54 12.43
C ASP A 94 -0.65 17.94 11.99
N GLY A 95 -1.15 18.49 10.88
CA GLY A 95 -0.72 19.78 10.33
C GLY A 95 0.64 19.75 9.64
N GLY A 96 1.17 18.55 9.35
CA GLY A 96 2.35 18.37 8.53
C GLY A 96 2.02 18.59 7.06
N SER A 97 2.74 19.51 6.41
CA SER A 97 2.71 19.61 4.96
C SER A 97 3.46 18.42 4.37
N THR A 98 2.77 17.55 3.64
CA THR A 98 3.46 16.69 2.68
C THR A 98 3.99 17.61 1.61
N SER A 99 5.31 17.80 1.56
CA SER A 99 5.96 18.23 0.33
C SER A 99 5.75 17.10 -0.67
N SER A 100 4.56 17.04 -1.26
CA SER A 100 4.44 16.52 -2.61
C SER A 100 5.50 17.29 -3.37
N GLY A 101 6.54 16.60 -3.83
CA GLY A 101 7.47 17.20 -4.76
C GLY A 101 6.67 17.57 -6.01
N ASP A 102 6.08 18.76 -6.00
CA ASP A 102 6.05 19.61 -7.16
C ASP A 102 7.52 19.94 -7.43
N ASP A 103 8.24 18.95 -7.95
CA ASP A 103 9.49 19.19 -8.64
C ASP A 103 9.08 19.94 -9.89
N ASP A 104 9.23 21.25 -9.75
CA ASP A 104 9.51 22.23 -10.77
C ASP A 104 9.69 21.58 -12.14
N THR A 105 8.79 21.94 -13.05
CA THR A 105 8.99 21.88 -14.49
C THR A 105 10.41 22.27 -14.85
N THR A 106 11.27 21.30 -15.10
CA THR A 106 12.45 21.49 -15.94
C THR A 106 12.32 20.56 -17.13
N ASP A 107 12.43 21.17 -18.31
CA ASP A 107 12.57 20.58 -19.64
C ASP A 107 13.68 19.51 -19.69
N LEU A 108 13.48 18.36 -19.04
CA LEU A 108 14.36 17.22 -19.20
C LEU A 108 14.03 16.57 -20.55
N PRO A 109 15.02 16.46 -21.46
CA PRO A 109 14.82 15.82 -22.75
C PRO A 109 14.39 14.36 -22.56
N CYS A 110 13.58 13.84 -23.47
CA CYS A 110 13.05 12.49 -23.37
C CYS A 110 14.15 11.43 -23.49
N GLU A 111 14.60 10.88 -22.36
CA GLU A 111 15.58 9.79 -22.31
C GLU A 111 14.93 8.42 -22.65
N CYS A 112 14.30 8.31 -23.83
CA CYS A 112 13.69 7.06 -24.32
C CYS A 112 14.59 6.32 -25.33
N GLU A 113 15.85 6.74 -25.52
CA GLU A 113 16.76 6.25 -26.57
C GLU A 113 17.14 4.77 -26.43
N GLN A 114 16.83 4.15 -25.29
CA GLN A 114 17.09 2.73 -24.99
C GLN A 114 15.84 1.83 -25.10
N LEU A 115 14.67 2.38 -25.40
CA LEU A 115 13.46 1.60 -25.64
C LEU A 115 13.39 1.19 -27.12
N SER A 116 13.16 -0.10 -27.37
CA SER A 116 12.97 -0.59 -28.73
C SER A 116 11.77 0.08 -29.39
N GLU A 117 11.82 0.33 -30.70
CA GLU A 117 10.73 0.97 -31.46
C GLU A 117 9.38 0.23 -31.41
N ALA A 118 9.37 -0.98 -30.83
CA ALA A 118 8.18 -1.80 -30.65
C ALA A 118 7.31 -1.40 -29.44
N LEU A 119 7.82 -0.61 -28.49
CA LEU A 119 7.07 -0.26 -27.27
C LEU A 119 7.05 1.26 -27.04
N PRO A 120 5.86 1.87 -26.85
CA PRO A 120 5.77 3.29 -26.58
C PRO A 120 6.39 3.61 -25.21
N CYS A 121 7.05 4.77 -25.14
CA CYS A 121 7.60 5.31 -23.90
C CYS A 121 6.45 5.82 -23.03
N TRP A 122 5.88 4.95 -22.17
CA TRP A 122 4.68 5.24 -21.38
C TRP A 122 4.79 6.50 -20.52
N ASN A 123 5.95 6.77 -19.91
CA ASN A 123 6.20 8.01 -19.18
C ASN A 123 6.01 9.29 -20.01
N CYS A 124 6.21 9.21 -21.34
CA CYS A 124 6.03 10.37 -22.23
C CYS A 124 4.61 10.44 -22.80
N VAL A 125 3.96 9.29 -23.02
CA VAL A 125 2.56 9.25 -23.44
C VAL A 125 1.65 9.78 -22.34
N ASP A 126 1.85 9.32 -21.10
CA ASP A 126 1.06 9.74 -19.94
C ASP A 126 1.24 11.23 -19.62
N ALA A 127 2.45 11.75 -19.86
CA ALA A 127 2.76 13.17 -19.74
C ALA A 127 2.34 14.03 -20.95
N GLY A 128 1.68 13.45 -21.97
CA GLY A 128 1.23 14.16 -23.18
C GLY A 128 2.35 14.67 -24.09
N ARG A 129 3.58 14.16 -23.94
CA ARG A 129 4.76 14.56 -24.72
C ARG A 129 5.00 13.72 -25.98
N ARG A 130 4.25 12.61 -26.16
CA ARG A 130 4.33 11.74 -27.34
C ARG A 130 2.98 11.07 -27.61
N ASP A 131 2.58 11.00 -28.87
CA ASP A 131 1.38 10.28 -29.28
C ASP A 131 1.60 8.77 -29.32
N LEU A 132 0.53 8.02 -29.11
CA LEU A 132 0.49 6.58 -29.39
C LEU A 132 0.52 6.41 -30.91
N SER A 133 1.58 5.80 -31.44
CA SER A 133 1.58 5.35 -32.83
C SER A 133 0.46 4.32 -33.04
N GLU A 134 -0.29 4.43 -34.15
CA GLU A 134 -1.26 3.42 -34.60
C GLU A 134 -0.60 2.11 -35.06
#